data_AF-A0A958ECV6-F1
#
_entry.id   AF-A0A958ECV6-F1
#
_cell.length_a   1.000
_cell.length_b   1.000
_cell.length_c   1.000
_cell.angle_alpha   90.00
_cell.angle_beta   90.00
_cell.angle_gamma   90.00
#
_symmetry.space_group_name_H-M   'P 1'
#
loop_
_entity.id
_entity.type
_entity.pdbx_description
1 polymer ?
#
loop_
_entity_poly.entity_id
_entity_poly.type
_entity_poly.pdbx_seq_one_letter_code
_entity_poly.pdbx_strand_id
1 'polypeptide(L)'
;MNSLQKWLALAFLLMSASMAAQTIGMANSVSQYGITWEFDGDYQIGRFANGDYWVVGPVTITRITPDFNGYHNGWEVNPITRGGGGEDQGFDVGDGDSFDPNLVPALPYTAQANQSIVKVISIVQNPSNRGDCFPACHQTAAVLTVLASVPPDGGATVFRPPYAGSAKPLYSINDLRTELLPSLAPVADTPTLQYIEDRFQRVQLDHINSYAGRIGRPVDNFHQTDPYGPHLCPDIGDGALRLMLNDPLSAKMPALIYYVQYGIDLYSFVQNGQNWRAGGGHNPGKKLPLTFAATLLDDPGMMSLVQNTDFWSEDEGVHWGQNAGRPLFGFKTGVVMGTTWDERTYWEALVTLPYDLSWADPYGYIDGGRAVDGYQYCCLSMPWKSMILALQLMPQMKPVWGDTLILDYVDRWVEFGAWTQPDPCAPHDGNWSNYGVTYGPDGNGDCIRDTNPSDGIGRFPNKHGENADEGFNSSDFARAMWNEYRQLNGGGIFIATGSLPSGTEGLPYQFQLEAANGNPPYSWQITSGNLPAGVSFSSSGQFSGTPTEAGTFGLDITVTDSDNASTTRYMLLS
;
A
#
# COMPACT_ATOMS: atom_id res chain seq x y z
N MET A 1 -35.38 -31.79 -29.06
CA MET A 1 -34.04 -31.20 -28.85
C MET A 1 -33.12 -31.74 -29.93
N ASN A 2 -32.76 -30.90 -30.90
CA ASN A 2 -32.03 -31.28 -32.11
C ASN A 2 -30.53 -31.46 -31.84
N SER A 3 -29.89 -32.31 -32.65
CA SER A 3 -28.47 -32.69 -32.59
C SER A 3 -27.48 -31.52 -32.57
N LEU A 4 -27.89 -30.30 -32.95
CA LEU A 4 -27.08 -29.08 -32.80
C LEU A 4 -26.84 -28.68 -31.33
N GLN A 5 -27.79 -28.93 -30.41
CA GLN A 5 -27.60 -28.62 -28.98
C GLN A 5 -26.63 -29.60 -28.30
N LYS A 6 -26.48 -30.82 -28.83
CA LYS A 6 -25.49 -31.78 -28.32
C LYS A 6 -24.06 -31.45 -28.76
N TRP A 7 -23.88 -30.83 -29.93
CA TRP A 7 -22.57 -30.35 -30.37
C TRP A 7 -22.13 -29.06 -29.68
N LEU A 8 -23.07 -28.16 -29.35
CA LEU A 8 -22.77 -26.98 -28.52
C LEU A 8 -22.47 -27.34 -27.07
N ALA A 9 -23.14 -28.36 -26.50
CA ALA A 9 -22.82 -28.86 -25.16
C ALA A 9 -21.47 -29.62 -25.09
N LEU A 10 -21.04 -30.26 -26.18
CA LEU A 10 -19.71 -30.91 -26.24
C LEU A 10 -18.58 -29.92 -26.51
N ALA A 11 -18.86 -28.78 -27.16
CA ALA A 11 -17.91 -27.68 -27.32
C ALA A 11 -17.77 -26.81 -26.05
N PHE A 12 -18.82 -26.72 -25.22
CA PHE A 12 -18.77 -26.03 -23.91
C PHE A 12 -18.18 -26.87 -22.77
N LEU A 13 -17.94 -28.17 -22.98
CA LEU A 13 -17.27 -29.06 -22.01
C LEU A 13 -15.76 -29.24 -22.26
N LEU A 14 -15.17 -28.45 -23.17
CA LEU A 14 -13.73 -28.46 -23.48
C LEU A 14 -13.04 -27.10 -23.27
N MET A 15 -13.71 -26.14 -22.61
CA MET A 15 -13.10 -24.93 -22.05
C MET A 15 -13.22 -24.92 -20.53
N SER A 16 -13.03 -26.08 -19.89
CA SER A 16 -12.47 -26.10 -18.54
C SER A 16 -10.99 -25.81 -18.69
N ALA A 17 -10.46 -24.80 -17.99
CA ALA A 17 -9.04 -24.49 -17.92
C ALA A 17 -8.22 -25.78 -17.77
N SER A 18 -7.68 -26.29 -18.88
CA SER A 18 -6.59 -27.23 -18.81
C SER A 18 -5.43 -26.39 -18.28
N MET A 19 -5.13 -26.52 -16.99
CA MET A 19 -3.73 -26.56 -16.59
C MET A 19 -3.12 -27.66 -17.46
N ALA A 20 -2.63 -27.29 -18.65
CA ALA A 20 -1.85 -28.19 -19.47
C ALA A 20 -0.72 -28.65 -18.56
N ALA A 21 -0.61 -29.96 -18.33
CA ALA A 21 0.50 -30.53 -17.59
C ALA A 21 1.78 -29.92 -18.18
N GLN A 22 2.44 -29.04 -17.41
CA GLN A 22 3.66 -28.38 -17.86
C GLN A 22 4.69 -29.49 -18.08
N THR A 23 4.99 -29.76 -19.35
CA THR A 23 5.86 -30.88 -19.71
C THR A 23 7.29 -30.51 -19.34
N ILE A 24 7.88 -31.25 -18.40
CA ILE A 24 9.33 -31.29 -18.20
C ILE A 24 9.95 -31.65 -19.56
N GLY A 25 10.83 -30.79 -20.05
CA GLY A 25 11.45 -30.92 -21.35
C GLY A 25 12.97 -30.92 -21.27
N MET A 26 13.61 -31.38 -22.34
CA MET A 26 15.03 -31.08 -22.60
C MET A 26 15.08 -29.96 -23.64
N ALA A 27 15.82 -28.89 -23.36
CA ALA A 27 16.03 -27.83 -24.33
C ALA A 27 17.37 -27.13 -24.11
N ASN A 28 17.92 -26.60 -25.19
CA ASN A 28 19.13 -25.77 -25.19
C ASN A 28 18.86 -24.27 -25.09
N SER A 29 17.60 -23.87 -24.95
CA SER A 29 17.21 -22.49 -24.73
C SER A 29 15.80 -22.41 -24.14
N VAL A 30 15.51 -21.29 -23.50
CA VAL A 30 14.16 -20.92 -23.06
C VAL A 30 13.90 -19.46 -23.42
N SER A 31 12.66 -19.17 -23.84
CA SER A 31 12.24 -17.84 -24.25
C SER A 31 10.96 -17.41 -23.54
N GLN A 32 10.96 -16.20 -22.99
CA GLN A 32 9.80 -15.62 -22.33
C GLN A 32 9.81 -14.09 -22.51
N TYR A 33 8.67 -13.51 -22.91
CA TYR A 33 8.49 -12.06 -23.07
C TYR A 33 9.56 -11.38 -23.96
N GLY A 34 9.97 -12.05 -25.04
CA GLY A 34 11.00 -11.54 -25.97
C GLY A 34 12.44 -11.67 -25.47
N ILE A 35 12.64 -12.23 -24.28
CA ILE A 35 13.97 -12.58 -23.74
C ILE A 35 14.24 -14.06 -24.03
N THR A 36 15.45 -14.39 -24.49
CA THR A 36 15.88 -15.78 -24.66
C THR A 36 17.21 -16.03 -23.98
N TRP A 37 17.27 -17.06 -23.14
CA TRP A 37 18.52 -17.60 -22.60
C TRP A 37 18.92 -18.82 -23.43
N GLU A 38 20.12 -18.79 -24.00
CA GLU A 38 20.71 -19.90 -24.77
C GLU A 38 21.76 -20.60 -23.92
N PHE A 39 21.78 -21.94 -23.97
CA PHE A 39 22.66 -22.80 -23.19
C PHE A 39 23.72 -23.47 -24.08
N ASP A 40 24.73 -24.10 -23.49
CA ASP A 40 25.78 -24.85 -24.20
C ASP A 40 25.37 -26.28 -24.60
N GLY A 41 24.18 -26.73 -24.20
CA GLY A 41 23.64 -28.05 -24.50
C GLY A 41 22.17 -28.17 -24.06
N ASP A 42 21.60 -29.37 -24.18
CA ASP A 42 20.23 -29.62 -23.72
C ASP A 42 20.18 -29.81 -22.19
N TYR A 43 19.31 -29.05 -21.52
CA TYR A 43 19.08 -29.12 -20.08
C TYR A 43 17.63 -29.48 -19.75
N GLN A 44 17.43 -30.08 -18.58
CA GLN A 44 16.09 -30.28 -18.04
C GLN A 44 15.48 -28.92 -17.67
N ILE A 45 14.33 -28.62 -18.27
CA ILE A 45 13.59 -27.37 -18.08
C ILE A 45 12.13 -27.65 -17.76
N GLY A 46 11.48 -26.66 -17.16
CA GLY A 46 10.04 -26.61 -16.98
C GLY A 46 9.61 -25.23 -16.52
N ARG A 47 8.41 -25.14 -15.95
CA ARG A 47 7.85 -23.88 -15.45
C ARG A 47 7.36 -24.06 -14.02
N PHE A 48 7.31 -22.96 -13.28
CA PHE A 48 6.62 -22.88 -12.00
C PHE A 48 5.12 -22.69 -12.20
N ALA A 49 4.36 -22.69 -11.12
CA ALA A 49 2.92 -22.45 -11.12
C ALA A 49 2.55 -21.08 -11.72
N ASN A 50 3.41 -20.07 -11.55
CA ASN A 50 3.26 -18.75 -12.16
C ASN A 50 3.76 -18.68 -13.61
N GLY A 51 4.19 -19.81 -14.19
CA GLY A 51 4.67 -19.89 -15.55
C GLY A 51 6.13 -19.48 -15.76
N ASP A 52 6.84 -18.91 -14.79
CA ASP A 52 8.26 -18.57 -14.96
C ASP A 52 9.10 -19.84 -15.17
N TYR A 53 10.17 -19.73 -15.97
CA TYR A 53 11.01 -20.87 -16.31
C TYR A 53 11.97 -21.26 -15.18
N TRP A 54 12.16 -22.57 -15.02
CA TRP A 54 13.30 -23.13 -14.32
C TRP A 54 14.14 -24.02 -15.23
N VAL A 55 15.41 -24.16 -14.88
CA VAL A 55 16.38 -25.08 -15.48
C VAL A 55 17.19 -25.78 -14.39
N VAL A 56 17.46 -27.08 -14.55
CA VAL A 56 18.32 -27.82 -13.61
C VAL A 56 19.78 -27.53 -13.93
N GLY A 57 20.50 -26.94 -12.97
CA GLY A 57 21.90 -26.56 -13.10
C GLY A 57 22.89 -27.55 -12.48
N PRO A 58 24.20 -27.26 -12.54
CA PRO A 58 24.77 -26.04 -13.12
C PRO A 58 24.55 -25.97 -14.64
N VAL A 59 24.22 -24.78 -15.14
CA VAL A 59 23.91 -24.52 -16.55
C VAL A 59 24.85 -23.44 -17.10
N THR A 60 25.46 -23.67 -18.27
CA THR A 60 26.27 -22.64 -18.92
C THR A 60 25.41 -21.86 -19.90
N ILE A 61 25.19 -20.59 -19.58
CA ILE A 61 24.48 -19.65 -20.45
C ILE A 61 25.50 -19.06 -21.43
N THR A 62 25.27 -19.27 -22.72
CA THR A 62 26.16 -18.82 -23.80
C THR A 62 25.73 -17.47 -24.37
N ARG A 63 24.42 -17.18 -24.35
CA ARG A 63 23.84 -15.93 -24.82
C ARG A 63 22.54 -15.60 -24.08
N ILE A 64 22.27 -14.31 -23.88
CA ILE A 64 20.96 -13.82 -23.43
C ILE A 64 20.52 -12.69 -24.35
N THR A 65 19.44 -12.90 -25.09
CA THR A 65 18.90 -11.88 -26.02
C THR A 65 17.75 -11.09 -25.41
N PRO A 66 17.57 -9.80 -25.77
CA PRO A 66 18.48 -8.97 -26.58
C PRO A 66 19.86 -8.80 -25.91
N ASP A 67 20.93 -8.69 -26.70
CA ASP A 67 22.29 -8.67 -26.15
C ASP A 67 22.54 -7.42 -25.29
N PHE A 68 23.24 -7.57 -24.17
CA PHE A 68 23.74 -6.44 -23.40
C PHE A 68 24.84 -5.73 -24.19
N ASN A 69 24.67 -4.45 -24.48
CA ASN A 69 25.63 -3.69 -25.29
C ASN A 69 26.63 -2.87 -24.47
N GLY A 70 26.71 -3.11 -23.16
CA GLY A 70 27.50 -2.32 -22.21
C GLY A 70 26.71 -1.19 -21.52
N TYR A 71 25.50 -0.88 -22.01
CA TYR A 71 24.66 0.21 -21.51
C TYR A 71 23.19 -0.18 -21.33
N HIS A 72 22.65 -1.00 -22.24
CA HIS A 72 21.23 -1.35 -22.33
C HIS A 72 21.05 -2.86 -22.44
N ASN A 73 19.87 -3.34 -22.06
CA ASN A 73 19.49 -4.75 -22.00
C ASN A 73 20.43 -5.53 -21.07
N GLY A 74 20.75 -4.99 -19.91
CA GLY A 74 21.56 -5.65 -18.91
C GLY A 74 20.81 -6.76 -18.18
N TRP A 75 21.55 -7.49 -17.35
CA TRP A 75 21.02 -8.63 -16.59
C TRP A 75 21.86 -8.88 -15.35
N GLU A 76 21.26 -9.53 -14.37
CA GLU A 76 21.88 -9.78 -13.08
C GLU A 76 21.61 -11.20 -12.59
N VAL A 77 22.48 -11.64 -11.67
CA VAL A 77 22.33 -12.90 -10.95
C VAL A 77 21.97 -12.58 -9.51
N ASN A 78 20.79 -13.02 -9.07
CA ASN A 78 20.27 -12.75 -7.74
C ASN A 78 20.44 -11.26 -7.35
N PRO A 79 19.71 -10.32 -8.02
CA PRO A 79 19.83 -8.90 -7.73
C PRO A 79 19.87 -8.61 -6.23
N ILE A 80 20.73 -7.67 -5.84
CA ILE A 80 20.95 -7.32 -4.45
C ILE A 80 19.89 -6.31 -4.03
N THR A 81 19.39 -6.43 -2.81
CA THR A 81 18.54 -5.40 -2.22
C THR A 81 19.34 -4.64 -1.16
N ARG A 82 19.34 -3.31 -1.18
CA ARG A 82 19.96 -2.48 -0.12
C ARG A 82 19.07 -1.29 0.20
N GLY A 83 18.61 -1.20 1.45
CA GLY A 83 17.91 -0.02 1.94
C GLY A 83 18.87 1.17 2.08
N GLY A 84 18.45 2.36 1.63
CA GLY A 84 19.13 3.62 1.90
C GLY A 84 20.15 4.11 0.86
N GLY A 85 19.89 3.91 -0.44
CA GLY A 85 20.68 4.54 -1.52
C GLY A 85 21.73 3.66 -2.19
N GLY A 86 21.70 2.34 -1.96
CA GLY A 86 22.35 1.38 -2.84
C GLY A 86 21.42 1.05 -4.00
N GLU A 87 21.28 1.99 -4.92
CA GLU A 87 20.41 1.89 -6.10
C GLU A 87 21.06 1.07 -7.22
N ASP A 88 22.30 0.60 -7.02
CA ASP A 88 23.13 -0.03 -8.05
C ASP A 88 22.42 -1.21 -8.75
N GLN A 89 22.31 -1.11 -10.06
CA GLN A 89 21.77 -2.11 -10.97
C GLN A 89 22.62 -2.21 -12.25
N GLY A 90 22.60 -3.37 -12.89
CA GLY A 90 23.29 -3.66 -14.14
C GLY A 90 22.40 -3.70 -15.38
N PHE A 91 21.12 -3.39 -15.27
CA PHE A 91 20.09 -3.43 -16.31
C PHE A 91 20.17 -2.33 -17.37
N ASP A 92 20.23 -1.05 -17.00
CA ASP A 92 20.20 0.06 -17.96
C ASP A 92 20.86 1.34 -17.45
N VAL A 93 21.68 1.97 -18.29
CA VAL A 93 22.38 3.23 -18.01
C VAL A 93 21.45 4.42 -17.81
N GLY A 94 20.25 4.39 -18.40
CA GLY A 94 19.29 5.48 -18.32
C GLY A 94 18.65 5.64 -16.93
N ASP A 95 18.79 4.64 -16.05
CA ASP A 95 18.42 4.73 -14.63
C ASP A 95 19.37 5.68 -13.85
N GLY A 96 20.44 6.17 -14.50
CA GLY A 96 21.27 7.25 -14.02
C GLY A 96 22.39 6.77 -13.11
N ASP A 97 22.52 7.41 -11.94
CA ASP A 97 23.61 7.14 -10.98
C ASP A 97 23.55 5.73 -10.38
N SER A 98 22.42 5.04 -10.56
CA SER A 98 22.19 3.65 -10.16
C SER A 98 22.84 2.63 -11.11
N PHE A 99 23.35 2.99 -12.29
CA PHE A 99 23.88 1.98 -13.21
C PHE A 99 25.33 1.59 -12.91
N ASP A 100 25.57 0.31 -12.61
CA ASP A 100 26.89 -0.32 -12.54
C ASP A 100 26.99 -1.51 -13.52
N PRO A 101 27.73 -1.37 -14.66
CA PRO A 101 27.90 -2.45 -15.62
C PRO A 101 28.67 -3.65 -15.06
N ASN A 102 29.39 -3.51 -13.94
CA ASN A 102 30.11 -4.64 -13.31
C ASN A 102 29.17 -5.63 -12.63
N LEU A 103 27.89 -5.26 -12.42
CA LEU A 103 26.86 -6.17 -11.94
C LEU A 103 26.41 -7.16 -13.02
N VAL A 104 26.73 -6.92 -14.29
CA VAL A 104 26.42 -7.81 -15.41
C VAL A 104 27.54 -8.83 -15.62
N PRO A 105 27.32 -10.13 -15.38
CA PRO A 105 28.37 -11.13 -15.58
C PRO A 105 28.75 -11.28 -17.06
N ALA A 106 30.02 -11.60 -17.31
CA ALA A 106 30.49 -11.94 -18.65
C ALA A 106 29.91 -13.29 -19.11
N LEU A 107 29.56 -13.37 -20.39
CA LEU A 107 29.17 -14.62 -21.05
C LEU A 107 30.39 -15.26 -21.75
N PRO A 108 30.49 -16.61 -21.80
CA PRO A 108 29.55 -17.57 -21.20
C PRO A 108 29.61 -17.58 -19.66
N TYR A 109 28.45 -17.74 -19.02
CA TYR A 109 28.30 -17.73 -17.56
C TYR A 109 27.76 -19.07 -17.07
N THR A 110 28.49 -19.75 -16.18
CA THR A 110 28.02 -21.00 -15.56
C THR A 110 27.22 -20.72 -14.30
N ALA A 111 25.90 -20.66 -14.45
CA ALA A 111 24.97 -20.44 -13.36
C ALA A 111 24.84 -21.68 -12.48
N GLN A 112 24.95 -21.49 -11.17
CA GLN A 112 24.81 -22.52 -10.14
C GLN A 112 23.36 -22.64 -9.68
N ALA A 113 23.03 -23.75 -9.03
CA ALA A 113 21.75 -23.88 -8.34
C ALA A 113 21.54 -22.75 -7.32
N ASN A 114 20.28 -22.38 -7.08
CA ASN A 114 19.83 -21.26 -6.25
C ASN A 114 20.15 -19.87 -6.83
N GLN A 115 20.41 -19.79 -8.13
CA GLN A 115 20.55 -18.51 -8.84
C GLN A 115 19.31 -18.20 -9.66
N SER A 116 18.89 -16.94 -9.63
CA SER A 116 17.90 -16.37 -10.54
C SER A 116 18.62 -15.43 -11.49
N ILE A 117 18.40 -15.63 -12.78
CA ILE A 117 18.96 -14.81 -13.85
C ILE A 117 17.86 -13.85 -14.28
N VAL A 118 18.01 -12.58 -13.91
CA VAL A 118 17.01 -11.54 -14.16
C VAL A 118 17.47 -10.71 -15.33
N LYS A 119 16.63 -10.59 -16.35
CA LYS A 119 16.94 -9.88 -17.58
C LYS A 119 15.86 -8.84 -17.87
N VAL A 120 16.29 -7.68 -18.37
CA VAL A 120 15.38 -6.66 -18.91
C VAL A 120 15.52 -6.53 -20.43
N ILE A 121 14.46 -6.00 -21.04
CA ILE A 121 14.53 -5.31 -22.33
C ILE A 121 14.38 -3.82 -22.04
N SER A 122 15.33 -3.01 -22.52
CA SER A 122 15.34 -1.57 -22.31
C SER A 122 14.41 -0.84 -23.28
N ILE A 123 13.84 0.29 -22.84
CA ILE A 123 13.17 1.27 -23.71
C ILE A 123 14.26 2.19 -24.26
N VAL A 124 14.71 1.91 -25.49
CA VAL A 124 15.74 2.73 -26.14
C VAL A 124 15.06 3.80 -26.99
N GLN A 125 14.74 4.96 -26.39
CA GLN A 125 14.21 6.10 -27.16
C GLN A 125 15.30 6.73 -28.06
N ASN A 126 16.56 6.74 -27.60
CA ASN A 126 17.72 7.16 -28.38
C ASN A 126 18.97 6.35 -27.95
N PRO A 127 19.55 5.49 -28.80
CA PRO A 127 20.71 4.66 -28.46
C PRO A 127 22.01 5.44 -28.20
N SER A 128 21.98 6.77 -28.36
CA SER A 128 23.13 7.65 -28.13
C SER A 128 23.01 8.57 -26.91
N ASN A 129 21.87 8.57 -26.19
CA ASN A 129 21.66 9.43 -25.03
C ASN A 129 21.60 8.63 -23.72
N ARG A 130 22.36 9.05 -22.71
CA ARG A 130 22.59 8.31 -21.45
C ARG A 130 21.61 8.66 -20.31
N GLY A 131 20.42 9.19 -20.59
CA GLY A 131 19.56 9.68 -19.50
C GLY A 131 18.13 10.13 -19.82
N ASP A 132 17.52 9.71 -20.94
CA ASP A 132 16.16 10.12 -21.32
C ASP A 132 15.16 8.96 -21.29
N CYS A 133 15.12 8.17 -20.21
CA CYS A 133 14.08 7.16 -20.02
C CYS A 133 13.15 7.53 -18.85
N PHE A 134 12.42 8.62 -19.05
CA PHE A 134 11.28 8.96 -18.19
C PHE A 134 9.98 8.72 -18.97
N PRO A 135 8.94 8.14 -18.35
CA PRO A 135 8.84 7.72 -16.94
C PRO A 135 9.41 6.33 -16.60
N ALA A 136 9.88 5.55 -17.58
CA ALA A 136 10.42 4.20 -17.37
C ALA A 136 11.55 3.85 -18.36
N CYS A 137 12.50 3.05 -17.89
CA CYS A 137 13.70 2.60 -18.61
C CYS A 137 13.60 1.19 -19.15
N HIS A 138 12.69 0.38 -18.63
CA HIS A 138 12.52 -1.02 -19.03
C HIS A 138 11.17 -1.24 -19.69
N GLN A 139 11.16 -1.95 -20.81
CA GLN A 139 9.92 -2.36 -21.48
C GLN A 139 9.35 -3.58 -20.76
N THR A 140 10.18 -4.59 -20.53
CA THR A 140 9.80 -5.84 -19.87
C THR A 140 10.96 -6.43 -19.10
N ALA A 141 10.66 -7.30 -18.15
CA ALA A 141 11.64 -8.14 -17.47
C ALA A 141 11.15 -9.59 -17.33
N ALA A 142 12.09 -10.53 -17.22
CA ALA A 142 11.81 -11.93 -16.99
C ALA A 142 12.88 -12.59 -16.12
N VAL A 143 12.52 -13.72 -15.51
CA VAL A 143 13.40 -14.48 -14.60
C VAL A 143 13.56 -15.91 -15.13
N LEU A 144 14.80 -16.39 -15.14
CA LEU A 144 15.13 -17.81 -15.25
C LEU A 144 15.70 -18.29 -13.91
N THR A 145 15.10 -19.28 -13.28
CA THR A 145 15.60 -19.86 -12.03
C THR A 145 16.41 -21.12 -12.28
N VAL A 146 17.62 -21.20 -11.72
CA VAL A 146 18.49 -22.37 -11.77
C VAL A 146 18.31 -23.19 -10.50
N LEU A 147 17.84 -24.43 -10.64
CA LEU A 147 17.55 -25.35 -9.54
C LEU A 147 18.57 -26.49 -9.46
N ALA A 148 18.76 -27.07 -8.28
CA ALA A 148 19.61 -28.26 -8.10
C ALA A 148 18.97 -29.55 -8.64
N SER A 149 17.64 -29.58 -8.73
CA SER A 149 16.86 -30.71 -9.21
C SER A 149 15.50 -30.23 -9.70
N VAL A 150 14.78 -31.09 -10.43
CA VAL A 150 13.39 -30.85 -10.82
C VAL A 150 12.54 -30.60 -9.55
N PRO A 151 11.74 -29.52 -9.51
CA PRO A 151 10.88 -29.23 -8.37
C PRO A 151 9.68 -30.19 -8.29
N PRO A 152 8.99 -30.29 -7.12
CA PRO A 152 7.77 -31.08 -6.99
C PRO A 152 6.75 -30.85 -8.12
N ASP A 153 6.12 -31.92 -8.59
CA ASP A 153 5.17 -31.93 -9.71
C ASP A 153 5.68 -31.24 -10.99
N GLY A 154 7.00 -31.24 -11.21
CA GLY A 154 7.62 -30.53 -12.34
C GLY A 154 7.49 -29.00 -12.24
N GLY A 155 7.16 -28.47 -11.07
CA GLY A 155 6.98 -27.04 -10.80
C GLY A 155 5.53 -26.56 -10.92
N ALA A 156 4.62 -27.40 -11.43
CA ALA A 156 3.23 -27.01 -11.65
C ALA A 156 2.48 -26.61 -10.37
N THR A 157 2.93 -27.09 -9.21
CA THR A 157 2.35 -26.79 -7.88
C THR A 157 3.25 -25.90 -7.02
N VAL A 158 4.32 -25.34 -7.58
CA VAL A 158 5.37 -24.64 -6.83
C VAL A 158 5.44 -23.19 -7.28
N PHE A 159 5.40 -22.25 -6.34
CA PHE A 159 5.71 -20.85 -6.62
C PHE A 159 7.16 -20.70 -7.07
N ARG A 160 7.43 -19.74 -7.96
CA ARG A 160 8.82 -19.37 -8.25
C ARG A 160 9.47 -18.88 -6.95
N PRO A 161 10.68 -19.35 -6.60
CA PRO A 161 11.41 -18.76 -5.47
C PRO A 161 11.74 -17.29 -5.76
N PRO A 162 11.94 -16.44 -4.73
CA PRO A 162 12.25 -15.03 -4.92
C PRO A 162 13.40 -14.80 -5.90
N TYR A 163 13.31 -13.80 -6.78
CA TYR A 163 14.35 -13.57 -7.79
C TYR A 163 15.59 -12.86 -7.21
N ALA A 164 15.40 -11.97 -6.25
CA ALA A 164 16.48 -11.27 -5.57
C ALA A 164 17.01 -12.08 -4.38
N GLY A 165 18.21 -11.73 -3.91
CA GLY A 165 18.82 -12.35 -2.73
C GLY A 165 19.24 -13.82 -2.92
N SER A 166 19.94 -14.37 -1.93
CA SER A 166 20.50 -15.74 -2.00
C SER A 166 19.56 -16.84 -1.51
N ALA A 167 18.60 -16.51 -0.64
CA ALA A 167 17.62 -17.46 -0.13
C ALA A 167 16.55 -17.73 -1.20
N LYS A 168 16.34 -19.02 -1.52
CA LYS A 168 15.36 -19.48 -2.53
C LYS A 168 14.35 -20.46 -1.92
N PRO A 169 13.51 -20.03 -0.96
CA PRO A 169 12.46 -20.89 -0.40
C PRO A 169 11.47 -21.31 -1.50
N LEU A 170 11.01 -22.56 -1.43
CA LEU A 170 9.97 -23.09 -2.31
C LEU A 170 8.67 -23.18 -1.52
N TYR A 171 7.64 -22.48 -1.99
CA TYR A 171 6.28 -22.55 -1.45
C TYR A 171 5.41 -23.36 -2.41
N SER A 172 4.48 -24.15 -1.87
CA SER A 172 3.50 -24.88 -2.68
C SER A 172 2.21 -24.07 -2.81
N ILE A 173 1.60 -24.07 -3.99
CA ILE A 173 0.27 -23.47 -4.19
C ILE A 173 -0.81 -24.24 -3.44
N ASN A 174 -0.56 -25.52 -3.12
CA ASN A 174 -1.51 -26.36 -2.38
C ASN A 174 -1.57 -26.00 -0.88
N ASP A 175 -0.60 -25.23 -0.39
CA ASP A 175 -0.56 -24.75 1.00
C ASP A 175 -1.36 -23.45 1.17
N LEU A 176 -1.86 -22.87 0.08
CA LEU A 176 -2.69 -21.67 0.14
C LEU A 176 -3.98 -21.92 0.90
N ARG A 177 -4.19 -21.13 1.95
CA ARG A 177 -5.42 -21.07 2.75
C ARG A 177 -6.55 -20.32 2.03
N THR A 178 -6.92 -20.82 0.86
CA THR A 178 -7.93 -20.21 -0.02
C THR A 178 -9.31 -20.11 0.61
N GLU A 179 -9.59 -20.88 1.67
CA GLU A 179 -10.80 -20.77 2.48
C GLU A 179 -10.92 -19.44 3.23
N LEU A 180 -9.82 -18.70 3.38
CA LEU A 180 -9.82 -17.37 3.99
C LEU A 180 -10.26 -16.27 3.03
N LEU A 181 -10.26 -16.53 1.71
CA LEU A 181 -10.71 -15.54 0.73
C LEU A 181 -12.21 -15.28 0.91
N PRO A 182 -12.63 -14.01 1.01
CA PRO A 182 -14.04 -13.67 0.94
C PRO A 182 -14.69 -14.15 -0.38
N SER A 183 -16.02 -14.20 -0.36
CA SER A 183 -16.85 -14.58 -1.50
C SER A 183 -17.96 -13.54 -1.69
N LEU A 184 -17.57 -12.34 -2.11
CA LEU A 184 -18.45 -11.18 -2.28
C LEU A 184 -19.07 -11.15 -3.68
N ALA A 185 -20.27 -10.58 -3.82
CA ALA A 185 -20.85 -10.36 -5.15
C ALA A 185 -20.05 -9.30 -5.95
N PRO A 186 -19.98 -9.38 -7.27
CA PRO A 186 -19.36 -8.33 -8.07
C PRO A 186 -20.16 -7.03 -8.00
N VAL A 187 -19.45 -5.91 -8.13
CA VAL A 187 -20.00 -4.54 -8.15
C VAL A 187 -19.79 -3.89 -9.52
N ALA A 188 -20.23 -2.64 -9.68
CA ALA A 188 -19.89 -1.83 -10.85
C ALA A 188 -18.36 -1.75 -11.05
N ASP A 189 -17.93 -1.59 -12.29
CA ASP A 189 -16.51 -1.44 -12.66
C ASP A 189 -15.60 -2.61 -12.28
N THR A 190 -16.17 -3.77 -11.93
CA THR A 190 -15.40 -4.99 -11.61
C THR A 190 -14.45 -5.36 -12.76
N PRO A 191 -13.12 -5.35 -12.54
CA PRO A 191 -12.17 -5.75 -13.56
C PRO A 191 -12.30 -7.25 -13.85
N THR A 192 -11.86 -7.69 -15.03
CA THR A 192 -11.81 -9.13 -15.34
C THR A 192 -10.66 -9.80 -14.56
N LEU A 193 -10.74 -11.11 -14.33
CA LEU A 193 -9.58 -11.85 -13.79
C LEU A 193 -8.38 -11.77 -14.72
N GLN A 194 -8.60 -11.81 -16.04
CA GLN A 194 -7.53 -11.63 -17.03
C GLN A 194 -6.79 -10.30 -16.85
N TYR A 195 -7.49 -9.21 -16.53
CA TYR A 195 -6.84 -7.93 -16.25
C TYR A 195 -5.88 -8.01 -15.05
N ILE A 196 -6.28 -8.72 -13.99
CA ILE A 196 -5.42 -8.95 -12.83
C ILE A 196 -4.25 -9.90 -13.17
N GLU A 197 -4.51 -10.95 -13.94
CA GLU A 197 -3.47 -11.85 -14.43
C GLU A 197 -2.43 -11.07 -15.22
N ASP A 198 -2.87 -10.27 -16.18
CA ASP A 198 -2.02 -9.44 -17.00
C ASP A 198 -1.13 -8.51 -16.14
N ARG A 199 -1.72 -7.87 -15.13
CA ARG A 199 -1.03 -6.96 -14.22
C ARG A 199 0.06 -7.62 -13.36
N PHE A 200 -0.13 -8.85 -12.90
CA PHE A 200 0.75 -9.49 -11.91
C PHE A 200 1.56 -10.69 -12.45
N GLN A 201 1.26 -11.20 -13.66
CA GLN A 201 1.90 -12.41 -14.19
C GLN A 201 3.41 -12.28 -14.39
N ARG A 202 3.92 -11.06 -14.60
CA ARG A 202 5.35 -10.82 -14.81
C ARG A 202 6.03 -10.36 -13.53
N VAL A 203 7.33 -10.61 -13.45
CA VAL A 203 8.18 -10.17 -12.31
C VAL A 203 8.10 -8.66 -12.11
N GLN A 204 7.92 -8.20 -10.88
CA GLN A 204 7.63 -6.78 -10.60
C GLN A 204 8.90 -5.90 -10.45
N LEU A 205 10.13 -6.42 -10.45
CA LEU A 205 11.38 -5.63 -10.28
C LEU A 205 11.40 -4.57 -9.15
N ASP A 206 10.53 -4.67 -8.14
CA ASP A 206 10.39 -3.70 -7.05
C ASP A 206 11.49 -3.78 -5.96
N HIS A 207 12.58 -4.49 -6.23
CA HIS A 207 13.71 -4.65 -5.30
C HIS A 207 14.58 -3.39 -5.17
N ILE A 208 14.38 -2.39 -6.03
CA ILE A 208 14.98 -1.05 -5.95
C ILE A 208 13.89 -0.06 -5.51
N ASN A 209 14.21 0.90 -4.65
CA ASN A 209 13.26 1.85 -4.09
C ASN A 209 13.45 3.27 -4.68
N SER A 210 12.65 4.23 -4.22
CA SER A 210 12.84 5.65 -4.52
C SER A 210 12.74 5.97 -6.02
N TYR A 211 13.43 7.01 -6.49
CA TYR A 211 13.33 7.47 -7.86
C TYR A 211 13.85 6.43 -8.86
N ALA A 212 15.00 5.80 -8.59
CA ALA A 212 15.54 4.70 -9.39
C ALA A 212 14.55 3.54 -9.50
N GLY A 213 13.92 3.16 -8.37
CA GLY A 213 12.85 2.17 -8.35
C GLY A 213 11.66 2.53 -9.24
N ARG A 214 11.26 3.80 -9.32
CA ARG A 214 10.17 4.22 -10.25
C ARG A 214 10.56 3.98 -11.69
N ILE A 215 11.70 4.49 -12.13
CA ILE A 215 12.10 4.44 -13.54
C ILE A 215 12.58 3.04 -13.96
N GLY A 216 13.07 2.24 -13.01
CA GLY A 216 13.47 0.84 -13.22
C GLY A 216 12.30 -0.16 -13.29
N ARG A 217 11.05 0.24 -13.02
CA ARG A 217 9.90 -0.65 -13.16
C ARG A 217 9.55 -0.87 -14.65
N PRO A 218 9.46 -2.12 -15.14
CA PRO A 218 9.15 -2.35 -16.55
C PRO A 218 7.69 -2.08 -16.91
N VAL A 219 7.46 -1.32 -17.97
CA VAL A 219 6.11 -0.88 -18.40
C VAL A 219 5.15 -2.06 -18.62
N ASP A 220 5.57 -3.10 -19.34
CA ASP A 220 4.74 -4.28 -19.60
C ASP A 220 4.51 -5.11 -18.33
N ASN A 221 5.44 -5.10 -17.38
CA ASN A 221 5.33 -5.90 -16.17
C ASN A 221 4.37 -5.29 -15.16
N PHE A 222 4.24 -3.96 -15.20
CA PHE A 222 3.29 -3.21 -14.38
C PHE A 222 1.99 -2.88 -15.10
N HIS A 223 1.89 -3.18 -16.40
CA HIS A 223 0.77 -2.73 -17.24
C HIS A 223 0.53 -1.20 -17.12
N GLN A 224 1.61 -0.45 -16.88
CA GLN A 224 1.53 0.97 -16.57
C GLN A 224 2.64 1.74 -17.27
N THR A 225 2.26 2.78 -18.00
CA THR A 225 3.21 3.61 -18.76
C THR A 225 4.03 4.52 -17.88
N ASP A 226 3.50 4.94 -16.72
CA ASP A 226 4.20 5.65 -15.66
C ASP A 226 4.05 4.89 -14.32
N PRO A 227 4.97 3.97 -14.00
CA PRO A 227 4.89 3.08 -12.83
C PRO A 227 5.26 3.80 -11.52
N TYR A 228 4.64 4.95 -11.30
CA TYR A 228 4.71 5.75 -10.07
C TYR A 228 3.84 5.16 -8.96
N GLY A 229 4.27 5.23 -7.71
CA GLY A 229 3.60 4.54 -6.58
C GLY A 229 2.10 4.84 -6.46
N PRO A 230 1.65 6.11 -6.48
CA PRO A 230 0.23 6.45 -6.51
C PRO A 230 -0.56 5.81 -7.64
N HIS A 231 0.04 5.60 -8.81
CA HIS A 231 -0.64 4.92 -9.92
C HIS A 231 -0.75 3.41 -9.68
N LEU A 232 0.25 2.82 -9.02
CA LEU A 232 0.33 1.38 -8.77
C LEU A 232 -0.47 0.92 -7.54
N CYS A 233 -0.60 1.79 -6.55
CA CYS A 233 -1.23 1.49 -5.27
C CYS A 233 -2.74 1.11 -5.43
N PRO A 234 -3.53 1.81 -6.27
CA PRO A 234 -4.87 1.36 -6.65
C PRO A 234 -4.86 -0.01 -7.33
N ASP A 235 -4.00 -0.26 -8.32
CA ASP A 235 -3.91 -1.56 -9.01
C ASP A 235 -3.62 -2.71 -8.04
N ILE A 236 -2.75 -2.46 -7.06
CA ILE A 236 -2.41 -3.42 -6.01
C ILE A 236 -3.62 -3.74 -5.15
N GLY A 237 -4.32 -2.72 -4.65
CA GLY A 237 -5.53 -2.95 -3.86
C GLY A 237 -6.65 -3.59 -4.69
N ASP A 238 -6.81 -3.22 -5.96
CA ASP A 238 -7.79 -3.81 -6.88
C ASP A 238 -7.51 -5.28 -7.14
N GLY A 239 -6.24 -5.67 -7.26
CA GLY A 239 -5.83 -7.08 -7.33
C GLY A 239 -6.32 -7.88 -6.13
N ALA A 240 -6.10 -7.37 -4.91
CA ALA A 240 -6.59 -8.01 -3.69
C ALA A 240 -8.12 -8.06 -3.66
N LEU A 241 -8.81 -6.93 -3.86
CA LEU A 241 -10.27 -6.83 -3.83
C LEU A 241 -10.94 -7.74 -4.89
N ARG A 242 -10.36 -7.82 -6.08
CA ARG A 242 -10.89 -8.66 -7.16
C ARG A 242 -10.85 -10.14 -6.80
N LEU A 243 -9.83 -10.60 -6.06
CA LEU A 243 -9.72 -11.98 -5.57
C LEU A 243 -10.74 -12.33 -4.48
N MET A 244 -11.35 -11.31 -3.84
CA MET A 244 -12.38 -11.44 -2.80
C MET A 244 -13.80 -11.63 -3.37
N LEU A 245 -13.97 -11.57 -4.70
CA LEU A 245 -15.26 -11.80 -5.35
C LEU A 245 -15.58 -13.30 -5.50
N ASN A 246 -16.86 -13.58 -5.72
CA ASN A 246 -17.47 -14.92 -5.71
C ASN A 246 -17.29 -15.74 -7.00
N ASP A 247 -16.28 -15.44 -7.81
CA ASP A 247 -15.88 -16.32 -8.91
C ASP A 247 -15.46 -17.71 -8.37
N PRO A 248 -15.67 -18.78 -9.14
CA PRO A 248 -15.17 -20.10 -8.79
C PRO A 248 -13.67 -20.05 -8.49
N LEU A 249 -13.24 -20.73 -7.43
CA LEU A 249 -11.82 -20.73 -7.02
C LEU A 249 -10.89 -21.10 -8.18
N SER A 250 -11.25 -22.09 -8.99
CA SER A 250 -10.46 -22.52 -10.16
C SER A 250 -10.22 -21.40 -11.18
N ALA A 251 -11.16 -20.46 -11.33
CA ALA A 251 -10.98 -19.30 -12.18
C ALA A 251 -10.07 -18.25 -11.53
N LYS A 252 -10.12 -18.11 -10.19
CA LYS A 252 -9.28 -17.17 -9.43
C LYS A 252 -7.83 -17.62 -9.29
N MET A 253 -7.57 -18.93 -9.32
CA MET A 253 -6.26 -19.50 -9.00
C MET A 253 -5.08 -18.88 -9.79
N PRO A 254 -5.14 -18.65 -11.11
CA PRO A 254 -4.04 -18.03 -11.84
C PRO A 254 -3.70 -16.62 -11.29
N ALA A 255 -4.70 -15.74 -11.20
CA ALA A 255 -4.53 -14.40 -10.61
C ALA A 255 -4.03 -14.45 -9.16
N LEU A 256 -4.54 -15.39 -8.36
CA LEU A 256 -4.12 -15.58 -6.97
C LEU A 256 -2.64 -15.98 -6.87
N ILE A 257 -2.19 -16.90 -7.72
CA ILE A 257 -0.79 -17.34 -7.77
C ILE A 257 0.11 -16.14 -8.11
N TYR A 258 -0.27 -15.32 -9.09
CA TYR A 258 0.50 -14.13 -9.46
C TYR A 258 0.58 -13.09 -8.33
N TYR A 259 -0.54 -12.83 -7.67
CA TYR A 259 -0.59 -11.85 -6.59
C TYR A 259 0.21 -12.32 -5.35
N VAL A 260 0.10 -13.59 -4.97
CA VAL A 260 0.89 -14.16 -3.87
C VAL A 260 2.38 -14.24 -4.22
N GLN A 261 2.71 -14.54 -5.48
CA GLN A 261 4.11 -14.55 -5.96
C GLN A 261 4.79 -13.20 -5.74
N TYR A 262 4.07 -12.09 -5.93
CA TYR A 262 4.60 -10.75 -5.66
C TYR A 262 4.90 -10.56 -4.16
N GLY A 263 4.03 -11.03 -3.26
CA GLY A 263 4.29 -11.03 -1.82
C GLY A 263 5.51 -11.87 -1.42
N ILE A 264 5.71 -13.04 -2.04
CA ILE A 264 6.90 -13.89 -1.82
C ILE A 264 8.19 -13.14 -2.22
N ASP A 265 8.18 -12.44 -3.35
CA ASP A 265 9.31 -11.61 -3.78
C ASP A 265 9.60 -10.49 -2.76
N LEU A 266 8.57 -9.73 -2.37
CA LEU A 266 8.69 -8.63 -1.40
C LEU A 266 9.25 -9.10 -0.06
N TYR A 267 8.84 -10.28 0.43
CA TYR A 267 9.38 -10.88 1.66
C TYR A 267 10.90 -10.99 1.60
N SER A 268 11.43 -11.51 0.49
CA SER A 268 12.87 -11.67 0.31
C SER A 268 13.61 -10.33 0.30
N PHE A 269 13.01 -9.29 -0.29
CA PHE A 269 13.66 -7.97 -0.32
C PHE A 269 13.79 -7.40 1.09
N VAL A 270 12.74 -7.48 1.90
CA VAL A 270 12.78 -7.00 3.30
C VAL A 270 13.78 -7.81 4.13
N GLN A 271 13.84 -9.13 3.95
CA GLN A 271 14.85 -9.98 4.60
C GLN A 271 16.28 -9.57 4.27
N ASN A 272 16.51 -9.03 3.07
CA ASN A 272 17.81 -8.58 2.61
C ASN A 272 18.00 -7.06 2.81
N GLY A 273 17.21 -6.44 3.69
CA GLY A 273 17.41 -5.07 4.16
C GLY A 273 16.76 -3.99 3.30
N GLN A 274 15.85 -4.34 2.38
CA GLN A 274 15.10 -3.34 1.63
C GLN A 274 14.08 -2.62 2.52
N ASN A 275 13.86 -1.34 2.23
CA ASN A 275 12.76 -0.55 2.76
C ASN A 275 12.10 0.31 1.67
N TRP A 276 10.82 0.60 1.86
CA TRP A 276 10.00 1.46 1.01
C TRP A 276 9.43 2.59 1.84
N ARG A 277 10.34 3.38 2.44
CA ARG A 277 9.99 4.58 3.21
C ARG A 277 9.19 5.57 2.40
N ALA A 278 8.44 6.42 3.08
CA ALA A 278 7.74 7.50 2.40
C ALA A 278 8.76 8.45 1.73
N GLY A 279 8.55 8.72 0.44
CA GLY A 279 9.50 9.51 -0.34
C GLY A 279 8.91 9.87 -1.69
N GLY A 280 8.30 11.05 -1.78
CA GLY A 280 7.81 11.64 -3.03
C GLY A 280 6.87 10.75 -3.85
N GLY A 281 6.18 9.78 -3.24
CA GLY A 281 5.21 8.87 -3.86
C GLY A 281 5.82 7.70 -4.61
N HIS A 282 7.13 7.46 -4.51
CA HIS A 282 7.73 6.36 -5.27
C HIS A 282 7.40 4.97 -4.72
N ASN A 283 7.11 4.91 -3.42
CA ASN A 283 7.15 3.71 -2.60
C ASN A 283 5.82 3.14 -2.05
N PRO A 284 4.64 3.79 -2.07
CA PRO A 284 3.43 3.18 -1.49
C PRO A 284 2.97 1.92 -2.24
N GLY A 285 2.19 1.08 -1.56
CA GLY A 285 1.51 -0.10 -2.09
C GLY A 285 2.10 -1.45 -1.67
N LYS A 286 3.30 -1.51 -1.07
CA LYS A 286 4.06 -2.77 -0.92
C LYS A 286 3.66 -3.60 0.30
N LYS A 287 3.03 -2.99 1.32
CA LYS A 287 2.68 -3.71 2.55
C LYS A 287 1.53 -4.71 2.35
N LEU A 288 0.55 -4.39 1.48
CA LEU A 288 -0.63 -5.23 1.26
C LEU A 288 -0.31 -6.58 0.60
N PRO A 289 0.41 -6.67 -0.53
CA PRO A 289 0.71 -7.97 -1.14
C PRO A 289 1.46 -8.91 -0.20
N LEU A 290 2.40 -8.37 0.60
CA LEU A 290 3.12 -9.16 1.60
C LEU A 290 2.19 -9.62 2.74
N THR A 291 1.31 -8.75 3.24
CA THR A 291 0.31 -9.12 4.26
C THR A 291 -0.64 -10.20 3.75
N PHE A 292 -1.06 -10.08 2.49
CA PHE A 292 -1.94 -11.03 1.81
C PHE A 292 -1.26 -12.40 1.64
N ALA A 293 -0.01 -12.42 1.15
CA ALA A 293 0.78 -13.65 1.03
C ALA A 293 1.06 -14.29 2.39
N ALA A 294 1.48 -13.51 3.39
CA ALA A 294 1.73 -13.97 4.75
C ALA A 294 0.50 -14.65 5.37
N THR A 295 -0.68 -14.06 5.15
CA THR A 295 -1.95 -14.58 5.65
C THR A 295 -2.34 -15.89 4.98
N LEU A 296 -2.22 -15.97 3.65
CA LEU A 296 -2.64 -17.16 2.89
C LEU A 296 -1.65 -18.32 2.97
N LEU A 297 -0.35 -18.04 3.15
CA LEU A 297 0.68 -19.06 3.33
C LEU A 297 0.87 -19.47 4.80
N ASP A 298 0.23 -18.75 5.73
CA ASP A 298 0.39 -18.94 7.18
C ASP A 298 1.86 -18.92 7.64
N ASP A 299 2.70 -18.09 6.99
CA ASP A 299 4.16 -18.05 7.21
C ASP A 299 4.50 -17.10 8.37
N PRO A 300 4.98 -17.60 9.53
CA PRO A 300 5.28 -16.76 10.69
C PRO A 300 6.42 -15.76 10.45
N GLY A 301 7.34 -16.09 9.55
CA GLY A 301 8.45 -15.23 9.17
C GLY A 301 7.97 -14.02 8.38
N MET A 302 7.06 -14.23 7.42
CA MET A 302 6.41 -13.14 6.70
C MET A 302 5.57 -12.27 7.64
N MET A 303 4.74 -12.88 8.48
CA MET A 303 3.89 -12.15 9.43
C MET A 303 4.70 -11.26 10.37
N SER A 304 5.80 -11.78 10.91
CA SER A 304 6.68 -11.02 11.80
C SER A 304 7.33 -9.81 11.11
N LEU A 305 7.75 -9.93 9.85
CA LEU A 305 8.35 -8.81 9.11
C LEU A 305 7.35 -7.72 8.76
N VAL A 306 6.09 -8.07 8.47
CA VAL A 306 5.04 -7.07 8.24
C VAL A 306 4.84 -6.19 9.48
N GLN A 307 4.85 -6.77 10.68
CA GLN A 307 4.57 -6.06 11.93
C GLN A 307 5.76 -5.29 12.51
N ASN A 308 6.98 -5.84 12.41
CA ASN A 308 8.12 -5.40 13.23
C ASN A 308 9.16 -4.59 12.46
N THR A 309 8.74 -3.70 11.54
CA THR A 309 9.67 -2.98 10.66
C THR A 309 9.31 -1.51 10.41
N ASP A 310 10.31 -0.61 10.49
CA ASP A 310 10.19 0.82 10.16
C ASP A 310 10.48 1.09 8.67
N PHE A 311 9.86 0.31 7.79
CA PHE A 311 10.22 0.22 6.37
C PHE A 311 9.08 0.52 5.39
N TRP A 312 7.86 0.77 5.85
CA TRP A 312 6.69 0.91 4.98
C TRP A 312 6.23 2.35 4.84
N SER A 313 5.97 2.80 3.61
CA SER A 313 5.41 4.11 3.34
C SER A 313 4.02 4.27 3.96
N GLU A 314 3.28 3.18 4.11
CA GLU A 314 1.97 3.11 4.75
C GLU A 314 2.02 3.40 6.27
N ASP A 315 3.18 3.24 6.89
CA ASP A 315 3.37 3.50 8.32
C ASP A 315 3.94 4.91 8.58
N GLU A 316 4.57 5.53 7.56
CA GLU A 316 5.31 6.79 7.75
C GLU A 316 4.47 8.05 7.47
N GLY A 317 3.33 7.98 6.78
CA GLY A 317 2.55 9.15 6.35
C GLY A 317 1.38 9.60 7.24
N VAL A 318 1.13 8.89 8.34
CA VAL A 318 0.01 9.17 9.25
C VAL A 318 0.46 9.14 10.70
N HIS A 319 -0.21 9.92 11.54
CA HIS A 319 0.06 9.94 12.97
C HIS A 319 -1.19 10.18 13.80
N TRP A 320 -1.17 9.71 15.05
CA TRP A 320 -2.15 10.13 16.03
C TRP A 320 -1.88 11.58 16.48
N GLY A 321 -2.77 12.50 16.15
CA GLY A 321 -2.77 13.87 16.66
C GLY A 321 -3.33 13.90 18.07
N GLN A 322 -2.45 14.03 19.07
CA GLN A 322 -2.88 13.97 20.48
C GLN A 322 -3.89 15.07 20.81
N ASN A 323 -3.70 16.27 20.28
CA ASN A 323 -4.59 17.40 20.54
C ASN A 323 -5.87 17.34 19.68
N ALA A 324 -5.80 16.80 18.46
CA ALA A 324 -6.97 16.58 17.62
C ALA A 324 -7.82 15.36 18.06
N GLY A 325 -7.24 14.45 18.84
CA GLY A 325 -7.84 13.19 19.28
C GLY A 325 -8.17 12.25 18.12
N ARG A 326 -7.39 12.26 17.03
CA ARG A 326 -7.67 11.51 15.79
C ARG A 326 -6.43 11.25 14.94
N PRO A 327 -6.48 10.33 13.96
CA PRO A 327 -5.45 10.20 12.94
C PRO A 327 -5.39 11.46 12.06
N LEU A 328 -4.17 11.96 11.87
CA LEU A 328 -3.82 13.10 11.04
C LEU A 328 -2.75 12.70 10.03
N PHE A 329 -2.74 13.40 8.91
CA PHE A 329 -1.69 13.27 7.90
C PHE A 329 -0.39 13.92 8.36
N GLY A 330 0.73 13.32 7.99
CA GLY A 330 2.03 13.99 7.98
C GLY A 330 3.17 13.14 8.54
N PHE A 331 4.37 13.37 8.00
CA PHE A 331 5.59 12.63 8.35
C PHE A 331 6.12 13.04 9.73
N LYS A 332 6.22 12.05 10.65
CA LYS A 332 6.65 12.21 12.05
C LYS A 332 8.16 12.36 12.27
N THR A 333 9.00 11.90 11.35
CA THR A 333 10.45 11.84 11.56
C THR A 333 11.24 12.12 10.29
N GLY A 334 12.44 12.68 10.44
CA GLY A 334 13.49 12.58 9.43
C GLY A 334 14.29 13.85 9.19
N VAL A 335 15.55 13.64 8.83
CA VAL A 335 16.35 14.61 8.08
C VAL A 335 15.83 14.59 6.65
N VAL A 336 14.97 15.54 6.28
CA VAL A 336 14.45 15.63 4.91
C VAL A 336 15.34 16.59 4.13
N MET A 337 15.96 16.10 3.04
CA MET A 337 16.94 16.86 2.24
C MET A 337 18.13 17.41 3.08
N GLY A 338 18.58 16.67 4.10
CA GLY A 338 19.69 17.13 4.95
C GLY A 338 19.30 18.08 6.09
N THR A 339 18.02 18.41 6.27
CA THR A 339 17.54 19.31 7.34
C THR A 339 16.82 18.52 8.43
N THR A 340 17.26 18.66 9.69
CA THR A 340 16.59 18.07 10.85
C THR A 340 15.22 18.71 11.01
N TRP A 341 14.17 17.89 11.05
CA TRP A 341 12.82 18.35 11.35
C TRP A 341 12.70 18.83 12.79
N ASP A 342 12.30 20.08 12.96
CA ASP A 342 11.83 20.68 14.22
C ASP A 342 10.64 21.61 13.93
N GLU A 343 9.98 22.04 14.99
CA GLU A 343 8.80 22.92 14.92
C GLU A 343 9.09 24.21 14.15
N ARG A 344 10.28 24.80 14.32
CA ARG A 344 10.72 25.97 13.56
C ARG A 344 10.78 25.71 12.06
N THR A 345 11.43 24.62 11.66
CA THR A 345 11.62 24.24 10.26
C THR A 345 10.28 23.96 9.60
N TYR A 346 9.33 23.35 10.33
CA TYR A 346 7.96 23.14 9.86
C TYR A 346 7.28 24.46 9.49
N TRP A 347 7.28 25.44 10.38
CA TRP A 347 6.66 26.74 10.08
C TRP A 347 7.41 27.52 9.02
N GLU A 348 8.75 27.47 8.99
CA GLU A 348 9.56 28.14 7.97
C GLU A 348 9.20 27.63 6.58
N ALA A 349 9.09 26.31 6.43
CA ALA A 349 8.72 25.68 5.18
C ALA A 349 7.33 26.11 4.71
N LEU A 350 6.34 26.10 5.59
CA LEU A 350 4.97 26.46 5.25
C LEU A 350 4.83 27.93 4.83
N VAL A 351 5.60 28.83 5.46
CA VAL A 351 5.53 30.27 5.19
C VAL A 351 6.37 30.67 3.98
N THR A 352 7.56 30.08 3.82
CA THR A 352 8.57 30.60 2.88
C THR A 352 8.74 29.76 1.61
N LEU A 353 8.44 28.46 1.66
CA LEU A 353 8.69 27.57 0.53
C LEU A 353 7.48 27.48 -0.39
N PRO A 354 7.69 27.44 -1.72
CA PRO A 354 6.62 27.34 -2.70
C PRO A 354 6.06 25.91 -2.83
N TYR A 355 6.60 24.94 -2.09
CA TYR A 355 6.22 23.52 -2.17
C TYR A 355 5.77 22.98 -0.80
N ASP A 356 4.96 21.93 -0.83
CA ASP A 356 4.46 21.23 0.35
C ASP A 356 5.55 20.30 0.92
N LEU A 357 5.94 20.54 2.17
CA LEU A 357 6.66 19.56 2.97
C LEU A 357 5.62 18.94 3.91
N SER A 358 5.15 17.76 3.52
CA SER A 358 4.05 16.99 4.12
C SER A 358 4.36 16.44 5.52
N TRP A 359 5.06 17.21 6.33
CA TRP A 359 5.43 16.92 7.70
C TRP A 359 4.25 17.00 8.62
N ALA A 360 4.29 16.21 9.69
CA ALA A 360 3.28 16.25 10.75
C ALA A 360 3.19 17.63 11.39
N ASP A 361 1.98 18.03 11.74
CA ASP A 361 1.75 19.22 12.55
C ASP A 361 2.45 19.05 13.92
N PRO A 362 3.36 19.97 14.32
CA PRO A 362 4.19 19.79 15.53
C PRO A 362 3.36 19.75 16.81
N TYR A 363 2.13 20.27 16.77
CA TYR A 363 1.20 20.27 17.90
C TYR A 363 0.05 19.26 17.72
N GLY A 364 0.00 18.51 16.63
CA GLY A 364 -0.98 17.44 16.41
C GLY A 364 -2.44 17.88 16.44
N TYR A 365 -2.75 19.09 15.97
CA TYR A 365 -4.11 19.61 15.84
C TYR A 365 -4.73 19.33 14.47
N ILE A 366 -3.90 19.38 13.42
CA ILE A 366 -4.35 19.36 12.02
C ILE A 366 -3.51 18.44 11.13
N ASP A 367 -4.07 18.10 9.97
CA ASP A 367 -3.30 17.50 8.90
C ASP A 367 -2.07 18.38 8.60
N GLY A 368 -0.91 17.73 8.53
CA GLY A 368 0.37 18.34 8.27
C GLY A 368 0.56 18.78 6.80
N GLY A 369 1.60 19.58 6.53
CA GLY A 369 1.87 20.09 5.18
C GLY A 369 0.82 21.08 4.67
N ARG A 370 0.94 21.60 3.44
CA ARG A 370 -0.10 22.43 2.80
C ARG A 370 -1.31 21.54 2.51
N ALA A 371 -2.36 21.67 3.33
CA ALA A 371 -3.58 20.88 3.19
C ALA A 371 -4.23 21.12 1.81
N VAL A 372 -4.99 20.11 1.34
CA VAL A 372 -5.91 20.09 0.17
C VAL A 372 -5.35 20.17 -1.26
N ASP A 373 -4.09 20.56 -1.49
CA ASP A 373 -3.49 20.59 -2.84
C ASP A 373 -2.13 19.87 -2.96
N GLY A 374 -1.65 19.31 -1.84
CA GLY A 374 -0.33 18.69 -1.74
C GLY A 374 -0.29 17.17 -1.87
N TYR A 375 0.77 16.60 -1.29
CA TYR A 375 1.08 15.17 -1.35
C TYR A 375 -0.05 14.28 -0.76
N GLN A 376 -0.73 14.81 0.26
CA GLN A 376 -1.91 14.20 0.87
C GLN A 376 -3.00 13.87 -0.17
N TYR A 377 -3.36 14.88 -0.98
CA TYR A 377 -4.44 14.79 -1.95
C TYR A 377 -4.04 14.05 -3.23
N CYS A 378 -2.80 14.27 -3.72
CA CYS A 378 -2.38 13.65 -4.98
C CYS A 378 -2.00 12.17 -4.84
N CYS A 379 -1.39 11.81 -3.72
CA CYS A 379 -0.41 10.72 -3.77
C CYS A 379 -0.59 9.66 -2.67
N LEU A 380 -1.38 9.90 -1.61
CA LEU A 380 -1.54 8.93 -0.52
C LEU A 380 -2.99 8.65 -0.11
N SER A 381 -3.80 9.67 0.19
CA SER A 381 -5.10 9.46 0.85
C SER A 381 -6.05 8.56 0.05
N MET A 382 -6.21 8.83 -1.24
CA MET A 382 -7.07 8.03 -2.11
C MET A 382 -6.43 6.73 -2.62
N PRO A 383 -5.12 6.70 -2.98
CA PRO A 383 -4.44 5.46 -3.33
C PRO A 383 -4.56 4.35 -2.26
N TRP A 384 -4.53 4.70 -0.98
CA TRP A 384 -4.67 3.72 0.10
C TRP A 384 -6.09 3.14 0.25
N LYS A 385 -7.11 3.78 -0.33
CA LYS A 385 -8.53 3.40 -0.15
C LYS A 385 -8.79 1.92 -0.47
N SER A 386 -8.29 1.43 -1.61
CA SER A 386 -8.47 0.03 -2.04
C SER A 386 -7.74 -0.95 -1.11
N MET A 387 -6.53 -0.61 -0.66
CA MET A 387 -5.75 -1.46 0.24
C MET A 387 -6.41 -1.62 1.60
N ILE A 388 -6.84 -0.50 2.19
CA ILE A 388 -7.48 -0.52 3.50
C ILE A 388 -8.82 -1.25 3.40
N LEU A 389 -9.56 -1.11 2.29
CA LEU A 389 -10.77 -1.88 2.07
C LEU A 389 -10.48 -3.39 2.05
N ALA A 390 -9.41 -3.83 1.39
CA ALA A 390 -9.03 -5.24 1.39
C ALA A 390 -8.77 -5.77 2.81
N LEU A 391 -8.07 -5.00 3.66
CA LEU A 391 -7.85 -5.35 5.07
C LEU A 391 -9.16 -5.44 5.86
N GLN A 392 -10.14 -4.60 5.55
CA GLN A 392 -11.46 -4.64 6.20
C GLN A 392 -12.25 -5.88 5.80
N LEU A 393 -12.27 -6.21 4.50
CA LEU A 393 -13.08 -7.30 3.96
C LEU A 393 -12.49 -8.70 4.23
N MET A 394 -11.19 -8.78 4.51
CA MET A 394 -10.51 -10.00 4.94
C MET A 394 -9.84 -9.76 6.31
N PRO A 395 -10.61 -9.76 7.41
CA PRO A 395 -10.16 -9.31 8.73
C PRO A 395 -8.99 -10.11 9.31
N GLN A 396 -8.73 -11.32 8.79
CA GLN A 396 -7.56 -12.14 9.13
C GLN A 396 -6.23 -11.47 8.78
N MET A 397 -6.23 -10.54 7.81
CA MET A 397 -5.05 -9.75 7.46
C MET A 397 -4.73 -8.65 8.48
N LYS A 398 -5.72 -8.15 9.25
CA LYS A 398 -5.51 -7.06 10.22
C LYS A 398 -4.48 -7.39 11.30
N PRO A 399 -4.54 -8.55 12.01
CA PRO A 399 -3.52 -8.88 12.98
C PRO A 399 -2.14 -8.99 12.32
N VAL A 400 -2.04 -9.48 11.08
CA VAL A 400 -0.77 -9.56 10.34
C VAL A 400 -0.24 -8.17 9.98
N TRP A 401 -1.11 -7.26 9.57
CA TRP A 401 -0.77 -5.88 9.20
C TRP A 401 -0.21 -5.07 10.38
N GLY A 402 -0.77 -5.25 11.58
CA GLY A 402 -0.35 -4.53 12.78
C GLY A 402 -1.08 -3.19 12.94
N ASP A 403 -0.33 -2.08 12.90
CA ASP A 403 -0.84 -0.73 13.19
C ASP A 403 -2.10 -0.40 12.35
N THR A 404 -3.16 -0.03 13.04
CA THR A 404 -4.47 0.25 12.45
C THR A 404 -4.73 1.74 12.23
N LEU A 405 -3.78 2.61 12.61
CA LEU A 405 -3.93 4.06 12.48
C LEU A 405 -4.27 4.51 11.05
N ILE A 406 -3.68 3.88 10.04
CA ILE A 406 -3.97 4.16 8.63
C ILE A 406 -5.41 3.76 8.24
N LEU A 407 -6.01 2.77 8.89
CA LEU A 407 -7.43 2.41 8.66
C LEU A 407 -8.32 3.58 9.07
N ASP A 408 -8.14 4.07 10.30
CA ASP A 408 -8.90 5.18 10.86
C ASP A 408 -8.65 6.48 10.08
N TYR A 409 -7.42 6.69 9.60
CA TYR A 409 -7.06 7.83 8.76
C TYR A 409 -7.85 7.84 7.44
N VAL A 410 -7.86 6.71 6.73
CA VAL A 410 -8.54 6.62 5.42
C VAL A 410 -10.04 6.72 5.61
N ASP A 411 -10.62 6.14 6.67
CA ASP A 411 -12.04 6.34 6.99
C ASP A 411 -12.35 7.81 7.23
N ARG A 412 -11.55 8.50 8.07
CA ARG A 412 -11.69 9.96 8.27
C ARG A 412 -11.57 10.73 6.95
N TRP A 413 -10.62 10.40 6.08
CA TRP A 413 -10.47 11.09 4.80
C TRP A 413 -11.70 10.92 3.90
N VAL A 414 -12.26 9.71 3.85
CA VAL A 414 -13.46 9.43 3.05
C VAL A 414 -14.70 10.11 3.64
N GLU A 415 -14.87 10.08 4.96
CA GLU A 415 -16.07 10.62 5.63
C GLU A 415 -16.05 12.13 5.79
N PHE A 416 -14.87 12.68 6.05
CA PHE A 416 -14.71 14.08 6.45
C PHE A 416 -13.80 14.86 5.51
N GLY A 417 -12.77 14.25 4.91
CA GLY A 417 -11.78 14.96 4.11
C GLY A 417 -10.72 15.65 4.97
N ALA A 418 -10.20 16.78 4.50
CA ALA A 418 -9.07 17.48 5.12
C ALA A 418 -9.38 18.03 6.52
N TRP A 419 -8.49 17.76 7.48
CA TRP A 419 -8.64 18.19 8.87
C TRP A 419 -7.76 19.40 9.14
N THR A 420 -8.29 20.59 8.89
CA THR A 420 -7.55 21.86 9.00
C THR A 420 -7.94 22.75 10.18
N GLN A 421 -8.89 22.32 11.02
CA GLN A 421 -9.32 23.03 12.23
C GLN A 421 -9.79 22.09 13.35
N PRO A 422 -9.79 22.58 14.60
CA PRO A 422 -9.07 23.77 15.07
C PRO A 422 -7.57 23.47 15.25
N ASP A 423 -6.71 24.44 14.95
CA ASP A 423 -5.29 24.50 15.33
C ASP A 423 -4.95 25.89 15.91
N PRO A 424 -5.02 26.07 17.25
CA PRO A 424 -4.68 27.34 17.88
C PRO A 424 -3.17 27.66 17.78
N CYS A 425 -2.33 26.74 17.32
CA CYS A 425 -0.89 26.95 17.18
C CYS A 425 -0.47 27.42 15.79
N ALA A 426 -1.41 27.42 14.83
CA ALA A 426 -1.14 27.79 13.45
C ALA A 426 -0.87 29.30 13.28
N PRO A 427 0.02 29.68 12.34
CA PRO A 427 0.12 31.07 11.90
C PRO A 427 -1.15 31.47 11.13
N HIS A 428 -1.88 32.48 11.61
CA HIS A 428 -3.09 32.98 10.95
C HIS A 428 -2.78 33.92 9.75
N ASP A 429 -1.59 34.54 9.71
CA ASP A 429 -1.25 35.60 8.75
C ASP A 429 -0.15 35.25 7.74
N GLY A 430 0.49 34.08 7.89
CA GLY A 430 1.59 33.64 7.04
C GLY A 430 2.82 34.57 7.07
N ASN A 431 3.00 35.38 8.12
CA ASN A 431 4.14 36.30 8.22
C ASN A 431 5.25 35.74 9.11
N TRP A 432 6.38 35.39 8.50
CA TRP A 432 7.54 34.84 9.23
C TRP A 432 8.07 35.73 10.36
N SER A 433 7.86 37.05 10.27
CA SER A 433 8.30 38.00 11.31
C SER A 433 7.54 37.82 12.63
N ASN A 434 6.42 37.10 12.62
CA ASN A 434 5.56 36.87 13.77
C ASN A 434 5.83 35.54 14.48
N TYR A 435 6.77 34.74 13.98
CA TYR A 435 7.27 33.54 14.66
C TYR A 435 7.91 33.90 16.01
N GLY A 436 7.47 33.25 17.09
CA GLY A 436 7.84 33.56 18.47
C GLY A 436 7.13 34.78 19.07
N VAL A 437 6.18 35.38 18.34
CA VAL A 437 5.38 36.53 18.80
C VAL A 437 3.89 36.17 18.84
N THR A 438 3.32 35.68 17.74
CA THR A 438 1.89 35.32 17.65
C THR A 438 1.65 33.84 17.37
N TYR A 439 2.69 33.09 17.04
CA TYR A 439 2.68 31.63 16.86
C TYR A 439 4.09 31.08 17.12
N GLY A 440 4.22 29.77 17.25
CA GLY A 440 5.46 29.09 17.63
C GLY A 440 5.56 28.80 19.13
N PRO A 441 6.73 28.45 19.68
CA PRO A 441 6.83 27.94 21.04
C PRO A 441 6.56 29.01 22.10
N ASP A 442 5.81 28.68 23.15
CA ASP A 442 5.51 29.59 24.27
C ASP A 442 6.60 29.64 25.36
N GLY A 443 7.59 28.75 25.26
CA GLY A 443 8.67 28.58 26.23
C GLY A 443 8.35 27.66 27.42
N ASN A 444 7.13 27.13 27.53
CA ASN A 444 6.68 26.19 28.56
C ASN A 444 6.38 24.78 28.02
N GLY A 445 6.69 24.55 26.73
CA GLY A 445 6.46 23.27 26.07
C GLY A 445 5.13 23.19 25.32
N ASP A 446 4.44 24.32 25.12
CA ASP A 446 3.26 24.44 24.25
C ASP A 446 3.51 25.52 23.17
N CYS A 447 2.46 25.94 22.47
CA CYS A 447 2.49 27.01 21.48
C CYS A 447 1.91 28.32 22.00
N ILE A 448 2.32 29.43 21.39
CA ILE A 448 1.61 30.70 21.46
C ILE A 448 0.28 30.52 20.73
N ARG A 449 -0.82 30.59 21.48
CA ARG A 449 -2.16 30.28 20.97
C ARG A 449 -2.82 31.48 20.31
N ASP A 450 -3.34 31.27 19.11
CA ASP A 450 -4.38 32.10 18.54
C ASP A 450 -5.69 31.91 19.33
N THR A 451 -6.25 33.03 19.75
CA THR A 451 -7.48 33.11 20.54
C THR A 451 -8.57 33.90 19.83
N ASN A 452 -8.34 34.33 18.59
CA ASN A 452 -9.32 35.05 17.81
C ASN A 452 -10.23 34.06 17.06
N PRO A 453 -11.53 33.97 17.41
CA PRO A 453 -12.44 33.10 16.69
C PRO A 453 -12.95 33.72 15.38
N SER A 454 -12.68 35.01 15.12
CA SER A 454 -13.28 35.74 13.99
C SER A 454 -12.57 35.54 12.64
N ASP A 455 -11.29 35.19 12.67
CA ASP A 455 -10.45 34.79 11.53
C ASP A 455 -10.29 33.27 11.44
N GLY A 456 -10.60 32.55 12.51
CA GLY A 456 -10.64 31.09 12.58
C GLY A 456 -9.38 30.54 13.22
N ILE A 457 -9.56 29.70 14.24
CA ILE A 457 -8.49 29.16 15.07
C ILE A 457 -7.76 27.97 14.41
N GLY A 458 -7.40 28.05 13.12
CA GLY A 458 -6.69 26.95 12.45
C GLY A 458 -6.18 27.29 11.06
N ARG A 459 -5.34 26.42 10.50
CA ARG A 459 -4.61 26.67 9.26
C ARG A 459 -5.45 26.31 8.04
N PHE A 460 -5.89 27.31 7.27
CA PHE A 460 -6.87 27.16 6.18
C PHE A 460 -8.28 26.79 6.68
N PRO A 461 -8.96 27.70 7.42
CA PRO A 461 -10.32 27.50 7.92
C PRO A 461 -11.31 27.08 6.84
N ASN A 462 -11.20 27.74 5.70
CA ASN A 462 -12.06 27.55 4.54
C ASN A 462 -11.87 26.21 3.84
N LYS A 463 -10.85 25.43 4.24
CA LYS A 463 -10.49 24.13 3.67
C LYS A 463 -10.90 22.95 4.57
N HIS A 464 -11.47 23.24 5.74
CA HIS A 464 -11.87 22.21 6.68
C HIS A 464 -13.02 21.37 6.10
N GLY A 465 -12.79 20.07 5.98
CA GLY A 465 -13.74 19.13 5.40
C GLY A 465 -13.76 19.10 3.86
N GLU A 466 -12.89 19.85 3.19
CA GLU A 466 -12.77 19.74 1.73
C GLU A 466 -12.17 18.38 1.33
N ASN A 467 -12.42 17.97 0.07
CA ASN A 467 -11.89 16.77 -0.55
C ASN A 467 -12.31 15.45 0.12
N ALA A 468 -13.42 15.44 0.86
CA ALA A 468 -14.00 14.22 1.40
C ALA A 468 -14.28 13.22 0.27
N ASP A 469 -13.68 12.03 0.38
CA ASP A 469 -13.69 10.99 -0.66
C ASP A 469 -13.18 11.42 -2.06
N GLU A 470 -12.40 12.51 -2.10
CA GLU A 470 -11.80 13.04 -3.33
C GLU A 470 -10.27 12.99 -3.25
N GLY A 471 -9.63 13.10 -4.42
CA GLY A 471 -8.19 12.97 -4.58
C GLY A 471 -7.83 12.39 -5.93
N PHE A 472 -6.54 12.42 -6.26
CA PHE A 472 -6.04 11.74 -7.45
C PHE A 472 -5.79 10.25 -7.19
N ASN A 473 -5.65 9.50 -8.27
CA ASN A 473 -5.21 8.11 -8.21
C ASN A 473 -6.14 7.22 -7.38
N SER A 474 -7.45 7.39 -7.56
CA SER A 474 -8.47 6.48 -7.03
C SER A 474 -8.86 5.43 -8.09
N SER A 475 -9.43 4.32 -7.64
CA SER A 475 -10.02 3.30 -8.52
C SER A 475 -11.55 3.36 -8.46
N ASP A 476 -12.19 3.36 -9.63
CA ASP A 476 -13.65 3.28 -9.75
C ASP A 476 -14.18 1.96 -9.18
N PHE A 477 -13.48 0.85 -9.43
CA PHE A 477 -13.78 -0.44 -8.84
C PHE A 477 -13.67 -0.40 -7.32
N ALA A 478 -12.58 0.14 -6.77
CA ALA A 478 -12.41 0.28 -5.33
C ALA A 478 -13.47 1.18 -4.70
N ARG A 479 -13.89 2.24 -5.39
CA ARG A 479 -14.98 3.11 -4.96
C ARG A 479 -16.32 2.38 -4.95
N ALA A 480 -16.64 1.60 -6.00
CA ALA A 480 -17.83 0.76 -6.04
C ALA A 480 -17.80 -0.31 -4.94
N MET A 481 -16.66 -0.97 -4.73
CA MET A 481 -16.45 -1.95 -3.65
C MET A 481 -16.55 -1.30 -2.28
N TRP A 482 -16.11 -0.04 -2.13
CA TRP A 482 -16.22 0.68 -0.87
C TRP A 482 -17.67 1.01 -0.56
N ASN A 483 -18.38 1.60 -1.52
CA ASN A 483 -19.79 1.95 -1.38
C ASN A 483 -20.66 0.71 -1.15
N GLU A 484 -20.33 -0.41 -1.80
CA GLU A 484 -21.01 -1.67 -1.54
C GLU A 484 -20.53 -2.27 -0.22
N TYR A 485 -19.27 -2.64 -0.03
CA TYR A 485 -18.89 -3.52 1.07
C TYR A 485 -18.30 -2.83 2.29
N ARG A 486 -17.69 -1.65 2.15
CA ARG A 486 -17.31 -0.86 3.34
C ARG A 486 -18.57 -0.35 4.04
N GLN A 487 -19.62 -0.06 3.27
CA GLN A 487 -20.91 0.39 3.78
C GLN A 487 -21.99 -0.72 3.88
N LEU A 488 -21.79 -1.93 3.33
CA LEU A 488 -22.80 -3.02 3.34
C LEU A 488 -22.31 -4.42 3.79
N ASN A 489 -21.16 -4.56 4.44
CA ASN A 489 -21.04 -5.55 5.54
C ASN A 489 -21.42 -4.95 6.91
N GLY A 490 -22.06 -3.79 6.85
CA GLY A 490 -22.78 -3.16 7.93
C GLY A 490 -23.16 -1.76 7.49
N GLY A 491 -24.37 -1.61 6.96
CA GLY A 491 -25.20 -0.44 7.29
C GLY A 491 -25.52 -0.49 8.78
N GLY A 492 -24.47 -0.53 9.59
CA GLY A 492 -24.49 -0.51 11.02
C GLY A 492 -24.28 0.93 11.38
N ILE A 493 -25.10 1.40 12.29
CA ILE A 493 -24.93 2.67 12.93
C ILE A 493 -23.46 2.90 13.30
N PHE A 494 -22.93 4.10 13.06
CA PHE A 494 -21.60 4.50 13.54
C PHE A 494 -21.70 5.85 14.26
N ILE A 495 -20.76 6.09 15.18
CA ILE A 495 -20.68 7.34 15.94
C ILE A 495 -19.87 8.35 15.12
N ALA A 496 -20.58 9.27 14.45
CA ALA A 496 -20.01 10.33 13.62
C ALA A 496 -19.21 11.34 14.45
N THR A 497 -19.55 11.52 15.73
CA THR A 497 -18.74 12.32 16.65
C THR A 497 -17.34 11.73 16.81
N GLY A 498 -16.33 12.50 16.38
CA GLY A 498 -14.92 12.15 16.47
C GLY A 498 -14.34 12.15 17.89
N SER A 499 -14.70 13.16 18.68
CA SER A 499 -14.18 13.43 20.03
C SER A 499 -15.15 14.32 20.80
N LEU A 500 -14.98 14.38 22.12
CA LEU A 500 -15.72 15.30 22.99
C LEU A 500 -14.92 16.61 23.14
N PRO A 501 -15.56 17.78 23.05
CA PRO A 501 -14.91 19.04 23.42
C PRO A 501 -14.46 19.02 24.88
N SER A 502 -13.38 19.72 25.20
CA SER A 502 -12.96 19.86 26.60
C SER A 502 -13.96 20.70 27.41
N GLY A 503 -14.19 20.31 28.65
CA GLY A 503 -14.90 21.09 29.64
C GLY A 503 -13.97 22.06 30.38
N THR A 504 -14.54 23.03 31.09
CA THR A 504 -13.81 23.85 32.06
C THR A 504 -14.49 23.71 33.40
N GLU A 505 -13.71 23.41 34.45
CA GLU A 505 -14.20 23.29 35.81
C GLU A 505 -15.00 24.54 36.22
N GLY A 506 -16.22 24.33 36.74
CA GLY A 506 -17.11 25.40 37.16
C GLY A 506 -17.88 26.12 36.05
N LEU A 507 -17.65 25.79 34.76
CA LEU A 507 -18.42 26.33 33.62
C LEU A 507 -19.43 25.33 33.06
N PRO A 508 -20.57 25.77 32.49
CA PRO A 508 -21.51 24.86 31.84
C PRO A 508 -20.87 24.09 30.67
N TYR A 509 -21.09 22.78 30.63
CA TYR A 509 -20.71 21.89 29.54
C TYR A 509 -21.96 21.31 28.90
N GLN A 510 -22.11 21.43 27.58
CA GLN A 510 -23.20 20.85 26.80
C GLN A 510 -22.67 20.38 25.45
N PHE A 511 -22.91 19.11 25.10
CA PHE A 511 -22.50 18.58 23.81
C PHE A 511 -23.40 17.42 23.36
N GLN A 512 -23.80 17.40 22.09
CA GLN A 512 -24.68 16.39 21.51
C GLN A 512 -23.87 15.45 20.62
N LEU A 513 -24.00 14.15 20.85
CA LEU A 513 -23.43 13.14 19.97
C LEU A 513 -24.24 12.98 18.68
N GLU A 514 -23.54 12.69 17.61
CA GLU A 514 -24.11 12.42 16.29
C GLU A 514 -23.78 10.99 15.88
N ALA A 515 -24.77 10.31 15.33
CA ALA A 515 -24.62 9.03 14.68
C ALA A 515 -25.12 9.14 13.25
N ALA A 516 -24.56 8.29 12.39
CA ALA A 516 -24.96 8.18 11.00
C ALA A 516 -25.07 6.71 10.61
N ASN A 517 -25.67 6.48 9.43
CA ASN A 517 -25.86 5.17 8.81
C ASN A 517 -26.69 4.13 9.60
N GLY A 518 -27.36 4.53 10.70
CA GLY A 518 -28.37 3.72 11.39
C GLY A 518 -29.80 4.21 11.14
N ASN A 519 -30.80 3.41 11.48
CA ASN A 519 -32.21 3.81 11.41
C ASN A 519 -32.67 4.54 12.70
N PRO A 520 -33.08 5.82 12.64
CA PRO A 520 -33.55 6.53 13.82
C PRO A 520 -34.88 5.95 14.34
N PRO A 521 -35.17 6.06 15.66
CA PRO A 521 -34.43 6.83 16.66
C PRO A 521 -33.16 6.12 17.17
N TYR A 522 -32.15 6.92 17.53
CA TYR A 522 -30.92 6.43 18.14
C TYR A 522 -31.01 6.45 19.67
N SER A 523 -30.49 5.40 20.30
CA SER A 523 -30.34 5.28 21.75
C SER A 523 -28.87 5.16 22.11
N TRP A 524 -28.42 6.00 23.03
CA TRP A 524 -27.02 6.10 23.44
C TRP A 524 -26.81 5.62 24.87
N GLN A 525 -25.63 5.07 25.14
CA GLN A 525 -25.24 4.65 26.48
C GLN A 525 -23.73 4.75 26.68
N ILE A 526 -23.30 5.16 27.87
CA ILE A 526 -21.92 4.92 28.34
C ILE A 526 -21.88 3.52 28.95
N THR A 527 -21.11 2.61 28.33
CA THR A 527 -21.01 1.21 28.73
C THR A 527 -19.82 0.93 29.65
N SER A 528 -18.82 1.81 29.66
CA SER A 528 -17.67 1.79 30.57
C SER A 528 -17.13 3.21 30.79
N GLY A 529 -16.47 3.43 31.93
CA GLY A 529 -15.94 4.73 32.34
C GLY A 529 -16.87 5.50 33.28
N ASN A 530 -16.33 6.56 33.88
CA ASN A 530 -17.07 7.47 34.76
C ASN A 530 -17.02 8.89 34.20
N LEU A 531 -18.13 9.62 34.29
CA LEU A 531 -18.16 11.05 33.97
C LEU A 531 -17.49 11.86 35.09
N PRO A 532 -16.96 13.07 34.77
CA PRO A 532 -16.58 14.03 35.78
C PRO A 532 -17.77 14.35 36.70
N ALA A 533 -17.50 14.55 37.99
CA ALA A 533 -18.50 15.02 38.94
C ALA A 533 -19.22 16.28 38.42
N GLY A 534 -20.55 16.26 38.42
CA GLY A 534 -21.39 17.38 37.94
C GLY A 534 -21.74 17.33 36.45
N VAL A 535 -21.24 16.37 35.67
CA VAL A 535 -21.63 16.09 34.28
C VAL A 535 -22.56 14.88 34.21
N SER A 536 -23.55 14.93 33.32
CA SER A 536 -24.50 13.85 33.05
C SER A 536 -24.58 13.54 31.55
N PHE A 537 -24.94 12.30 31.22
CA PHE A 537 -25.16 11.84 29.85
C PHE A 537 -26.56 11.22 29.73
N SER A 538 -27.27 11.53 28.64
CA SER A 538 -28.62 11.04 28.38
C SER A 538 -28.67 10.01 27.26
N SER A 539 -29.75 9.22 27.19
CA SER A 539 -29.97 8.24 26.12
C SER A 539 -30.18 8.87 24.74
N SER A 540 -30.35 10.19 24.65
CA SER A 540 -30.38 10.91 23.38
C SER A 540 -28.99 11.26 22.83
N GLY A 541 -27.92 10.94 23.56
CA GLY A 541 -26.55 11.30 23.19
C GLY A 541 -26.09 12.66 23.71
N GLN A 542 -26.90 13.34 24.52
CA GLN A 542 -26.58 14.65 25.08
C GLN A 542 -25.76 14.53 26.38
N PHE A 543 -24.59 15.15 26.40
CA PHE A 543 -23.85 15.53 27.61
C PHE A 543 -24.35 16.88 28.13
N SER A 544 -24.54 17.01 29.45
CA SER A 544 -24.89 18.28 30.08
C SER A 544 -24.46 18.36 31.55
N GLY A 545 -24.10 19.55 32.02
CA GLY A 545 -23.84 19.80 33.43
C GLY A 545 -22.79 20.88 33.68
N THR A 546 -22.20 20.87 34.87
CA THR A 546 -21.08 21.74 35.25
C THR A 546 -20.05 20.88 35.97
N PRO A 547 -18.91 20.55 35.33
CA PRO A 547 -17.88 19.73 35.96
C PRO A 547 -17.32 20.43 37.21
N THR A 548 -17.17 19.68 38.29
CA THR A 548 -16.61 20.14 39.57
C THR A 548 -15.24 19.53 39.86
N GLU A 549 -14.65 18.87 38.88
CA GLU A 549 -13.31 18.30 38.94
C GLU A 549 -12.65 18.41 37.56
N ALA A 550 -11.37 18.75 37.55
CA ALA A 550 -10.54 18.68 36.36
C ALA A 550 -9.90 17.29 36.24
N GLY A 551 -9.83 16.76 35.02
CA GLY A 551 -9.25 15.45 34.77
C GLY A 551 -9.60 14.94 33.38
N THR A 552 -9.00 13.83 32.97
CA THR A 552 -9.35 13.17 31.71
C THR A 552 -10.07 11.86 31.99
N PHE A 553 -11.26 11.71 31.42
CA PHE A 553 -12.19 10.63 31.68
C PHE A 553 -12.40 9.83 30.41
N GLY A 554 -11.94 8.58 30.41
CA GLY A 554 -12.16 7.65 29.30
C GLY A 554 -13.53 7.00 29.39
N LEU A 555 -14.29 7.05 28.28
CA LEU A 555 -15.67 6.58 28.18
C LEU A 555 -15.80 5.63 26.98
N ASP A 556 -16.33 4.44 27.18
CA ASP A 556 -16.84 3.63 26.07
C ASP A 556 -18.30 4.02 25.82
N ILE A 557 -18.58 4.58 24.65
CA ILE A 557 -19.91 5.06 24.27
C ILE A 557 -20.46 4.17 23.18
N THR A 558 -21.65 3.62 23.42
CA THR A 558 -22.40 2.80 22.48
C THR A 558 -23.60 3.56 21.94
N VAL A 559 -23.83 3.48 20.64
CA VAL A 559 -25.11 3.89 20.03
C VAL A 559 -25.79 2.68 19.42
N THR A 560 -27.11 2.62 19.58
CA THR A 560 -27.99 1.60 19.04
C THR A 560 -29.12 2.25 18.24
N ASP A 561 -29.46 1.67 17.09
CA ASP A 561 -30.53 2.15 16.22
C ASP A 561 -31.86 1.39 16.40
N SER A 562 -32.90 1.73 15.63
CA SER A 562 -34.22 1.09 15.75
C SER A 562 -34.24 -0.39 15.35
N ASP A 563 -33.25 -0.83 14.58
CA ASP A 563 -33.11 -2.21 14.10
C ASP A 563 -32.26 -3.06 15.05
N ASN A 564 -31.84 -2.47 16.17
CA ASN A 564 -30.92 -3.03 17.17
C ASN A 564 -29.49 -3.25 16.63
N ALA A 565 -29.10 -2.56 15.55
CA ALA A 565 -27.70 -2.45 15.19
C ALA A 565 -27.01 -1.52 16.20
N SER A 566 -25.77 -1.86 16.61
CA SER A 566 -25.02 -1.04 17.55
C SER A 566 -23.53 -0.98 17.21
N THR A 567 -22.89 0.07 17.71
CA THR A 567 -21.46 0.30 17.60
C THR A 567 -20.95 0.96 18.89
N THR A 568 -19.67 0.81 19.19
CA THR A 568 -19.05 1.39 20.38
C THR A 568 -17.78 2.14 19.99
N ARG A 569 -17.59 3.32 20.60
CA ARG A 569 -16.39 4.15 20.42
C ARG A 569 -15.87 4.60 21.78
N TYR A 570 -14.57 4.45 21.98
CA TYR A 570 -13.86 5.03 23.11
C TYR A 570 -13.65 6.53 22.86
N MET A 571 -13.95 7.36 23.86
CA MET A 571 -13.77 8.81 23.83
C MET A 571 -13.18 9.32 25.14
N LEU A 572 -12.43 10.42 25.05
CA LEU A 572 -11.93 11.14 26.22
C LEU A 572 -12.76 12.41 26.42
N LEU A 573 -13.25 12.62 27.65
CA LEU A 573 -13.75 13.91 28.12
C LEU A 573 -12.68 14.51 29.03
N SER A 574 -12.11 15.65 28.62
CA SER A 574 -11.04 16.36 29.33
C SER A 574 -11.53 17.65 29.98
#